data_AF-A0A1H7I498-F1
#
_entry.id   AF-A0A1H7I498-F1
#
_cell.length_a   1.000
_cell.length_b   1.000
_cell.length_c   1.000
_cell.angle_alpha   90.00
_cell.angle_beta   90.00
_cell.angle_gamma   90.00
#
_symmetry.space_group_name_H-M   'P 1'
#
loop_
_entity.id
_entity.type
_entity.pdbx_description
1 polymer ?
#
loop_
_entity_poly.entity_id
_entity_poly.type
_entity_poly.pdbx_seq_one_letter_code
_entity_poly.pdbx_strand_id
1 'polypeptide(L)'
;MVFRAGRIGRPGLLGTVARTAVIAGTAQATSNAMNRRSQQKAAEQQAYAEQQAAQQQAAYAQQAQAQAAYAQQAQAPQAAPAGDDLIAKLQQLAQLHESGALSDEEFAAAKAKLLG
;
A
#
# COMPACT_ATOMS: atom_id res chain seq x y z
N MET A 1 86.55 7.56 22.80
CA MET A 1 85.45 8.11 21.99
C MET A 1 84.29 8.44 22.92
N VAL A 2 83.78 9.66 22.82
CA VAL A 2 82.66 10.21 23.58
C VAL A 2 81.36 9.51 23.19
N PHE A 3 80.57 9.06 24.16
CA PHE A 3 79.12 8.94 23.99
C PHE A 3 78.39 9.57 25.17
N ARG A 4 77.84 10.75 24.88
CA ARG A 4 76.90 11.51 25.69
C ARG A 4 75.51 10.97 25.36
N ALA A 5 74.84 10.33 26.32
CA ALA A 5 73.41 10.00 26.22
C ALA A 5 72.67 10.76 27.33
N GLY A 6 72.15 11.93 26.98
CA GLY A 6 71.36 12.76 27.87
C GLY A 6 69.97 12.17 28.11
N ARG A 7 69.66 11.97 29.39
CA ARG A 7 68.33 11.99 30.05
C ARG A 7 67.10 11.87 29.13
N ILE A 8 66.55 10.65 29.03
CA ILE A 8 65.12 10.45 28.76
C ILE A 8 64.42 10.41 30.12
N GLY A 9 63.93 11.58 30.54
CA GLY A 9 63.21 11.79 31.78
C GLY A 9 61.87 11.05 31.78
N ARG A 10 61.71 10.26 32.84
CA ARG A 10 60.53 9.57 33.38
C ARG A 10 59.18 10.09 32.87
N PRO A 11 58.24 9.20 32.47
CA PRO A 11 56.88 9.61 32.10
C PRO A 11 56.21 10.34 33.27
N GLY A 12 55.97 11.64 33.11
CA GLY A 12 55.33 12.47 34.12
C GLY A 12 53.84 12.18 34.25
N LEU A 13 53.28 12.43 35.43
CA LEU A 13 51.85 12.28 35.74
C LEU A 13 50.93 13.07 34.77
N LEU A 14 51.45 14.16 34.19
CA LEU A 14 50.77 14.91 33.13
C LEU A 14 50.60 14.11 31.83
N GLY A 15 51.58 13.27 31.47
CA GLY A 15 51.50 12.40 30.30
C GLY A 15 50.48 11.27 30.48
N THR A 16 50.32 10.75 31.70
CA THR A 16 49.32 9.71 32.00
C THR A 16 47.90 10.27 31.99
N VAL A 17 47.67 11.45 32.58
CA VAL A 17 46.35 12.10 32.59
C VAL A 17 45.91 12.52 31.19
N ALA A 18 46.83 13.07 30.38
CA ALA A 18 46.55 13.39 28.99
C ALA A 18 46.20 12.14 28.15
N ARG A 19 46.90 11.02 28.35
CA ARG A 19 46.61 9.77 27.62
C ARG A 19 45.25 9.17 27.98
N THR A 20 44.83 9.24 29.24
CA THR A 20 43.47 8.83 29.65
C THR A 20 42.39 9.75 29.11
N ALA A 21 42.63 11.06 29.01
CA ALA A 21 41.67 12.00 28.44
C ALA A 21 41.45 11.74 26.94
N VAL A 22 42.50 11.42 26.18
CA VAL A 22 42.40 11.07 24.75
C VAL A 22 41.67 9.74 24.54
N ILE A 23 41.98 8.71 25.34
CA ILE A 23 41.33 7.40 25.25
C ILE A 23 39.85 7.47 25.68
N ALA A 24 39.55 8.20 26.76
CA ALA A 24 38.17 8.40 27.21
C ALA A 24 37.38 9.29 26.24
N GLY A 25 38.01 10.31 25.64
CA GLY A 25 37.39 11.21 24.68
C GLY A 25 36.97 10.53 23.38
N THR A 26 37.79 9.60 22.85
CA THR A 26 37.44 8.84 21.65
C THR A 26 36.41 7.75 21.94
N ALA A 27 36.50 7.08 23.09
CA ALA A 27 35.48 6.13 23.53
C ALA A 27 34.10 6.81 23.70
N GLN A 28 34.07 8.03 24.26
CA GLN A 28 32.83 8.80 24.41
C GLN A 28 32.30 9.33 23.08
N ALA A 29 33.17 9.64 22.12
CA ALA A 29 32.74 10.03 20.77
C ALA A 29 32.07 8.86 20.04
N THR A 30 32.61 7.64 20.16
CA THR A 30 32.04 6.44 19.55
C THR A 30 30.74 6.00 20.25
N SER A 31 30.67 6.05 21.59
CA SER A 31 29.44 5.73 22.34
C SER A 31 28.30 6.70 21.99
N ASN A 32 28.60 8.00 21.89
CA ASN A 32 27.62 9.01 21.46
C ASN A 32 27.19 8.81 20.00
N ALA A 33 28.08 8.41 19.10
CA ALA A 33 27.73 8.11 17.71
C ALA A 33 26.79 6.90 17.60
N MET A 34 27.06 5.82 18.35
CA MET A 34 26.17 4.65 18.42
C MET A 34 24.83 4.99 19.07
N ASN A 35 24.83 5.78 20.14
CA ASN A 35 23.61 6.22 20.81
C ASN A 35 22.73 7.07 19.86
N ARG A 36 23.32 8.02 19.12
CA ARG A 36 22.60 8.78 18.08
C ARG A 36 22.05 7.89 16.98
N ARG A 37 22.83 6.91 16.49
CA ARG A 37 22.38 5.97 15.46
C ARG A 37 21.25 5.06 15.96
N SER A 38 21.31 4.63 17.22
CA SER A 38 20.24 3.85 17.87
C SER A 38 18.98 4.68 18.05
N GLN A 39 19.10 5.93 18.50
CA GLN A 39 17.97 6.85 18.65
C GLN A 39 17.33 7.16 17.29
N GLN A 40 18.12 7.38 16.24
CA GLN A 40 17.61 7.56 14.87
C GLN A 40 16.84 6.32 14.39
N LYS A 41 17.39 5.11 14.59
CA LYS A 41 16.68 3.86 14.26
C LYS A 41 15.41 3.66 15.07
N ALA A 42 15.39 4.07 16.34
CA ALA A 42 14.20 3.96 17.19
C ALA A 42 13.11 4.95 16.74
N ALA A 43 13.50 6.20 16.42
CA ALA A 43 12.58 7.20 15.89
C ALA A 43 12.00 6.79 14.53
N GLU A 44 12.83 6.22 13.65
CA GLU A 44 12.39 5.72 12.35
C GLU A 44 11.44 4.52 12.47
N GLN A 45 11.71 3.61 13.41
CA GLN A 45 10.80 2.50 13.73
C GLN A 45 9.46 2.98 14.30
N GLN A 46 9.47 3.99 15.17
CA GLN A 46 8.26 4.60 15.71
C GLN A 46 7.42 5.26 14.61
N ALA A 47 8.07 6.05 13.73
CA ALA A 47 7.39 6.67 12.61
C ALA A 47 6.78 5.65 11.64
N TYR A 48 7.50 4.55 11.37
CA TYR A 48 7.00 3.49 10.51
C TYR A 48 5.82 2.72 11.13
N ALA A 49 5.87 2.45 12.44
CA ALA A 49 4.77 1.82 13.16
C ALA A 49 3.52 2.70 13.20
N GLU A 50 3.68 4.00 13.42
CA GLU A 50 2.57 4.97 13.42
C GLU A 50 1.93 5.09 12.02
N GLN A 51 2.75 5.10 10.97
CA GLN A 51 2.26 5.13 9.59
C GLN A 51 1.47 3.86 9.21
N GLN A 52 1.93 2.67 9.65
CA GLN A 52 1.17 1.44 9.45
C GLN A 52 -0.15 1.43 10.21
N ALA A 53 -0.16 1.92 11.46
CA ALA A 53 -1.38 1.99 12.25
C ALA A 53 -2.43 2.93 11.62
N ALA A 54 -1.98 4.09 11.11
CA ALA A 54 -2.84 5.04 10.41
C ALA A 54 -3.42 4.45 9.11
N GLN A 55 -2.63 3.71 8.33
CA GLN A 55 -3.11 3.03 7.12
C GLN A 55 -4.14 1.95 7.43
N GLN A 56 -3.93 1.15 8.48
CA GLN A 56 -4.88 0.11 8.89
C GLN A 56 -6.22 0.72 9.35
N GLN A 57 -6.19 1.82 10.11
CA GLN A 57 -7.42 2.52 10.49
C GLN A 57 -8.17 3.10 9.29
N ALA A 58 -7.47 3.69 8.32
CA ALA A 58 -8.10 4.21 7.11
C ALA A 58 -8.75 3.10 6.26
N ALA A 59 -8.11 1.93 6.16
CA ALA A 59 -8.65 0.78 5.45
C ALA A 59 -9.90 0.20 6.14
N TYR A 60 -9.90 0.11 7.48
CA TYR A 60 -11.05 -0.43 8.23
C TYR A 60 -12.26 0.53 8.20
N ALA A 61 -12.03 1.84 8.20
CA ALA A 61 -13.10 2.84 8.14
C ALA A 61 -13.85 2.88 6.79
N GLN A 62 -13.20 2.55 5.67
CA GLN A 62 -13.86 2.52 4.36
C GLN A 62 -14.76 1.29 4.13
N GLN A 63 -14.56 0.20 4.87
CA GLN A 63 -15.22 -1.07 4.53
C GLN A 63 -16.72 -1.07 4.82
N ALA A 64 -17.18 -0.36 5.86
CA ALA A 64 -18.60 -0.36 6.23
C ALA A 64 -19.48 0.55 5.35
N GLN A 65 -18.93 1.59 4.71
CA GLN A 65 -19.72 2.52 3.89
C GLN A 65 -20.07 1.97 2.51
N ALA A 66 -19.20 1.13 1.95
CA ALA A 66 -19.52 0.40 0.75
C ALA A 66 -20.75 -0.50 1.03
N GLN A 67 -20.79 -1.20 2.18
CA GLN A 67 -21.82 -2.19 2.50
C GLN A 67 -23.26 -1.67 2.53
N ALA A 68 -23.46 -0.43 2.96
CA ALA A 68 -24.78 0.18 2.99
C ALA A 68 -25.26 0.67 1.61
N ALA A 69 -24.35 1.09 0.72
CA ALA A 69 -24.72 1.62 -0.59
C ALA A 69 -25.29 0.54 -1.54
N TYR A 70 -24.73 -0.68 -1.53
CA TYR A 70 -25.28 -1.76 -2.35
C TYR A 70 -26.59 -2.36 -1.81
N ALA A 71 -26.85 -2.26 -0.51
CA ALA A 71 -28.13 -2.71 0.06
C ALA A 71 -29.29 -1.79 -0.32
N GLN A 72 -29.05 -0.50 -0.52
CA GLN A 72 -30.10 0.47 -0.85
C GLN A 72 -30.41 0.54 -2.35
N GLN A 73 -29.49 0.09 -3.22
CA GLN A 73 -29.73 -0.02 -4.67
C GLN A 73 -30.41 -1.33 -5.08
N ALA A 74 -30.48 -2.33 -4.18
CA ALA A 74 -31.14 -3.61 -4.45
C ALA A 74 -32.67 -3.62 -4.24
N GLN A 75 -33.29 -2.48 -3.87
CA GLN A 75 -34.74 -2.35 -3.70
C GLN A 75 -35.42 -1.45 -4.75
N ALA A 76 -34.96 -1.50 -6.00
CA ALA A 76 -35.80 -1.14 -7.14
C ALA A 76 -35.49 -2.03 -8.34
N PRO A 77 -36.09 -3.24 -8.42
CA PRO A 77 -36.47 -3.72 -9.73
C PRO A 77 -37.51 -2.73 -10.24
N GLN A 78 -37.09 -1.80 -11.08
CA GLN A 78 -38.01 -1.22 -12.05
C GLN A 78 -38.54 -2.41 -12.82
N ALA A 79 -39.77 -2.81 -12.52
CA ALA A 79 -40.52 -3.70 -13.36
C ALA A 79 -40.69 -2.97 -14.70
N ALA A 80 -39.75 -3.18 -15.62
CA ALA A 80 -40.03 -3.00 -17.03
C ALA A 80 -41.28 -3.83 -17.30
N PRO A 81 -42.35 -3.23 -17.85
CA PRO A 81 -43.53 -4.00 -18.18
C PRO A 81 -43.05 -5.10 -19.11
N ALA A 82 -43.30 -6.36 -18.78
CA ALA A 82 -42.83 -7.52 -19.55
C ALA A 82 -43.25 -7.48 -21.04
N GLY A 83 -44.15 -6.58 -21.42
CA GLY A 83 -44.48 -6.25 -22.81
C GLY A 83 -43.36 -5.52 -23.58
N ASP A 84 -42.57 -4.65 -22.93
CA ASP A 84 -41.46 -3.94 -23.57
C ASP A 84 -40.32 -4.91 -23.92
N ASP A 85 -40.07 -5.89 -23.05
CA ASP A 85 -39.05 -6.93 -23.30
C ASP A 85 -39.39 -7.82 -24.50
N LEU A 86 -40.67 -8.15 -24.69
CA LEU A 86 -41.12 -8.93 -25.85
C LEU A 86 -40.97 -8.13 -27.14
N ILE A 87 -41.35 -6.85 -27.13
CA ILE A 87 -41.20 -5.96 -28.29
C ILE A 87 -39.72 -5.75 -28.61
N ALA A 88 -38.87 -5.54 -27.61
CA ALA A 88 -37.43 -5.39 -27.79
C ALA A 88 -36.78 -6.65 -28.41
N LYS A 89 -37.19 -7.85 -27.97
CA LYS A 89 -36.72 -9.13 -28.54
C LYS A 89 -37.17 -9.31 -29.99
N LEU A 90 -38.41 -8.95 -30.33
CA LEU A 90 -38.90 -8.98 -31.71
C LEU A 90 -38.12 -8.03 -32.62
N GLN A 91 -37.78 -6.85 -32.13
CA GLN A 91 -36.99 -5.86 -32.87
C GLN A 91 -35.54 -6.32 -33.10
N GLN A 92 -34.91 -6.94 -32.09
CA GLN A 92 -33.57 -7.51 -32.23
C GLN A 92 -33.54 -8.65 -33.25
N LEU A 93 -34.55 -9.53 -33.27
CA LEU A 93 -34.65 -10.59 -34.28
C LEU A 93 -34.81 -10.03 -35.69
N ALA A 94 -35.58 -8.95 -35.86
CA ALA A 94 -35.74 -8.29 -37.17
C ALA A 94 -34.42 -7.70 -37.68
N GLN A 95 -33.63 -7.07 -36.81
CA GLN A 95 -32.30 -6.54 -37.18
C GLN A 95 -31.32 -7.66 -37.57
N LEU A 96 -31.37 -8.81 -36.87
CA LEU A 96 -30.54 -9.96 -37.20
C LEU A 96 -30.93 -10.62 -38.53
N HIS A 97 -32.22 -10.60 -38.87
CA HIS A 97 -32.71 -11.06 -40.17
C HIS A 97 -32.33 -10.10 -41.31
N GLU A 98 -32.50 -8.79 -41.11
CA GLU A 98 -32.13 -7.75 -42.10
C GLU A 98 -30.62 -7.70 -42.37
N SER A 99 -29.81 -7.98 -41.35
CA SER A 99 -28.35 -8.11 -41.51
C SER A 99 -27.92 -9.44 -42.16
N GLY A 100 -28.87 -10.33 -42.47
CA GLY A 100 -28.60 -11.65 -43.05
C GLY A 100 -27.94 -12.63 -42.08
N ALA A 101 -27.90 -12.31 -40.78
CA ALA A 101 -27.37 -13.18 -39.73
C ALA A 101 -28.33 -14.32 -39.38
N LEU A 102 -29.62 -14.17 -39.71
CA LEU A 102 -30.64 -15.21 -39.59
C LEU A 102 -31.30 -15.44 -40.94
N SER A 103 -31.53 -16.71 -41.28
CA SER A 103 -32.38 -17.08 -42.43
C SER A 103 -33.87 -16.83 -42.15
N ASP A 104 -34.69 -16.73 -43.20
CA ASP A 104 -36.14 -16.56 -43.08
C ASP A 104 -36.79 -17.64 -42.20
N GLU A 105 -36.30 -18.88 -42.32
CA GLU A 105 -36.78 -20.05 -41.57
C GLU A 105 -36.46 -19.90 -40.07
N GLU A 106 -35.26 -19.46 -39.72
CA GLU A 106 -34.83 -19.26 -38.33
C GLU A 106 -35.54 -18.09 -37.67
N PHE A 107 -35.76 -17.00 -38.42
CA PHE A 107 -36.53 -15.85 -37.94
C PHE A 107 -37.99 -16.22 -37.63
N ALA A 108 -38.65 -16.97 -38.51
CA ALA A 108 -40.02 -17.42 -38.30
C ALA A 108 -40.14 -18.35 -37.08
N ALA A 109 -39.19 -19.28 -36.91
CA ALA A 109 -39.15 -20.18 -35.76
C ALA A 109 -38.92 -19.42 -34.43
N ALA A 110 -38.03 -18.43 -34.41
CA ALA A 110 -37.76 -17.63 -33.22
C ALA A 110 -38.95 -16.73 -32.84
N LYS A 111 -39.64 -16.15 -33.83
CA LYS A 111 -40.86 -15.36 -33.62
C LYS A 111 -42.01 -16.24 -33.07
N ALA A 112 -42.19 -17.44 -33.62
CA ALA A 112 -43.19 -18.38 -33.12
C ALA A 112 -42.92 -18.82 -31.68
N LYS A 113 -41.66 -19.03 -31.30
CA LYS A 113 -41.27 -19.33 -29.90
C LYS A 113 -41.50 -18.18 -28.92
N LEU A 114 -41.48 -16.94 -29.39
CA LEU A 114 -41.69 -15.74 -28.55
C LEU A 114 -43.17 -15.39 -28.38
N LEU A 115 -44.03 -15.76 -29.34
CA LEU A 115 -45.45 -15.43 -29.36
C LEU A 115 -46.38 -16.62 -29.08
N GLY A 116 -45.83 -17.85 -29.09
CA GLY A 116 -46.57 -19.11 -29.00
C GLY A 116 -46.60 -19.72 -27.61
#